data_AF-A0A524A7J5-F1
#
_entry.id   AF-A0A524A7J5-F1
#
_cell.length_a   1.000
_cell.length_b   1.000
_cell.length_c   1.000
_cell.angle_alpha   90.00
_cell.angle_beta   90.00
_cell.angle_gamma   90.00
#
_symmetry.space_group_name_H-M   'P 1'
#
loop_
_entity.id
_entity.type
_entity.pdbx_description
1 polymer ?
#
loop_
_entity_poly.entity_id
_entity_poly.type
_entity_poly.pdbx_seq_one_letter_code
_entity_poly.pdbx_strand_id
1 'polypeptide(L)'
;MMGFHGFGGMGGWGLLGGVLVLLPAIALLAVLAGLAIWLWRRSDSKLVKAPLSQQSPQEILKMRYARGELSREEFQSAMQDLDQFGQ
;
A
#
# COMPACT_ATOMS: atom_id res chain seq x y z
N MET A 1 -23.83 -29.74 13.49
CA MET A 1 -22.84 -30.03 12.43
C MET A 1 -23.61 -30.25 11.15
N MET A 2 -23.86 -29.19 10.37
CA MET A 2 -24.54 -29.29 9.08
C MET A 2 -23.50 -29.43 7.97
N GLY A 3 -23.64 -30.51 7.20
CA GLY A 3 -22.68 -31.03 6.26
C GLY A 3 -22.40 -30.11 5.08
N PHE A 4 -21.10 -30.10 4.76
CA PHE A 4 -20.46 -29.65 3.54
C PHE A 4 -21.16 -30.26 2.30
N HIS A 5 -22.21 -29.61 1.81
CA HIS A 5 -22.91 -30.03 0.61
C HIS A 5 -22.26 -29.40 -0.63
N GLY A 6 -21.72 -30.26 -1.50
CA GLY A 6 -21.76 -30.00 -2.94
C GLY A 6 -20.50 -29.46 -3.59
N PHE A 7 -19.32 -29.98 -3.24
CA PHE A 7 -18.21 -29.99 -4.18
C PHE A 7 -18.47 -31.08 -5.23
N GLY A 8 -18.83 -30.70 -6.46
CA GLY A 8 -18.86 -31.64 -7.59
C GLY A 8 -20.17 -31.68 -8.39
N GLY A 9 -20.43 -30.64 -9.19
CA GLY A 9 -21.45 -30.66 -10.24
C GLY A 9 -20.83 -30.45 -11.62
N MET A 10 -20.80 -31.51 -12.43
CA MET A 10 -20.74 -31.46 -13.91
C MET A 10 -19.43 -30.94 -14.56
N GLY A 11 -18.45 -31.82 -14.77
CA GLY A 11 -17.12 -31.56 -15.34
C GLY A 11 -17.00 -31.08 -16.80
N GLY A 12 -17.99 -30.37 -17.34
CA GLY A 12 -17.92 -29.70 -18.64
C GLY A 12 -18.69 -28.38 -18.67
N TRP A 13 -19.91 -28.36 -18.13
CA TRP A 13 -20.70 -27.14 -17.95
C TRP A 13 -20.24 -26.29 -16.76
N GLY A 14 -19.69 -26.92 -15.72
CA GLY A 14 -19.05 -26.22 -14.60
C GLY A 14 -17.71 -25.57 -14.97
N LEU A 15 -17.01 -26.10 -15.98
CA LEU A 15 -15.78 -25.49 -16.49
C LEU A 15 -16.08 -24.28 -17.39
N LEU A 16 -17.05 -24.38 -18.30
CA LEU A 16 -17.47 -23.27 -19.14
C LEU A 16 -18.13 -22.14 -18.33
N GLY A 17 -19.01 -22.49 -17.38
CA GLY A 17 -19.57 -21.53 -16.43
C GLY A 17 -18.52 -20.97 -15.47
N GLY A 18 -17.57 -21.81 -15.04
CA GLY A 18 -16.45 -21.41 -14.21
C GLY A 18 -15.52 -20.41 -14.89
N VAL A 19 -15.19 -20.62 -16.17
CA VAL A 19 -14.34 -19.70 -16.94
C VAL A 19 -15.03 -18.36 -17.18
N LEU A 20 -16.34 -18.35 -17.47
CA LEU A 20 -17.12 -17.12 -17.63
C LEU A 20 -17.22 -16.30 -16.33
N VAL A 21 -17.15 -16.94 -15.17
CA VAL A 21 -17.13 -16.28 -13.86
C VAL A 21 -15.71 -15.93 -13.40
N LEU A 22 -14.70 -16.75 -13.74
CA LEU A 22 -13.30 -16.55 -13.39
C LEU A 22 -12.65 -15.41 -14.18
N LEU A 23 -12.98 -15.25 -15.46
CA LEU A 23 -12.44 -14.18 -16.30
C LEU A 23 -12.66 -12.77 -15.71
N PRO A 24 -13.89 -12.35 -15.37
CA PRO A 24 -14.11 -11.05 -14.76
C PRO A 24 -13.50 -10.95 -13.35
N ALA A 25 -13.45 -12.03 -12.58
CA ALA A 25 -12.82 -12.05 -11.26
C ALA A 25 -11.30 -11.82 -11.33
N ILE A 26 -10.62 -12.51 -12.26
CA ILE A 26 -9.19 -12.34 -12.51
C ILE A 26 -8.90 -10.94 -13.08
N ALA A 27 -9.74 -10.45 -14.00
CA ALA A 27 -9.61 -9.09 -14.53
C ALA A 27 -9.77 -8.04 -13.42
N LEU A 28 -10.74 -8.20 -12.52
CA LEU A 28 -10.95 -7.30 -11.39
C LEU A 28 -9.76 -7.33 -10.43
N LEU A 29 -9.22 -8.51 -10.11
CA LEU A 29 -8.00 -8.64 -9.31
C LEU A 29 -6.79 -7.99 -9.99
N ALA A 30 -6.62 -8.17 -11.31
CA ALA A 30 -5.54 -7.56 -12.07
C ALA A 30 -5.66 -6.02 -12.10
N VAL A 31 -6.88 -5.49 -12.21
CA VAL A 31 -7.14 -4.04 -12.13
C VAL A 31 -6.83 -3.51 -10.73
N LEU A 32 -7.27 -4.20 -9.68
CA LEU A 32 -6.98 -3.81 -8.29
C LEU A 32 -5.48 -3.86 -7.98
N ALA A 33 -4.79 -4.92 -8.39
CA ALA A 33 -3.35 -5.05 -8.25
C ALA A 33 -2.61 -3.99 -9.08
N GLY A 34 -3.06 -3.73 -10.31
CA GLY A 34 -2.53 -2.67 -11.16
C GLY A 34 -2.71 -1.28 -10.54
N LEU A 35 -3.88 -1.00 -9.94
CA LEU A 35 -4.13 0.23 -9.19
C LEU A 35 -3.21 0.33 -7.98
N ALA A 36 -3.04 -0.74 -7.21
CA ALA A 36 -2.15 -0.76 -6.05
C ALA A 36 -0.70 -0.50 -6.44
N ILE A 37 -0.21 -1.16 -7.50
CA ILE A 37 1.15 -0.95 -8.05
C ILE A 37 1.28 0.47 -8.61
N TRP A 38 0.27 0.98 -9.30
CA TRP A 38 0.26 2.34 -9.82
C TRP A 38 0.25 3.39 -8.69
N LEU A 39 -0.52 3.16 -7.63
CA LEU A 39 -0.54 3.99 -6.42
C LEU A 39 0.80 3.95 -5.70
N TRP A 40 1.43 2.78 -5.55
CA TRP A 40 2.77 2.68 -4.95
C TRP A 40 3.84 3.35 -5.81
N ARG A 41 3.88 3.10 -7.12
CA ARG A 41 4.79 3.78 -8.06
C ARG A 41 4.57 5.30 -8.07
N ARG A 42 3.31 5.75 -7.95
CA ARG A 42 2.96 7.16 -7.83
C ARG A 42 3.29 7.73 -6.45
N SER A 43 3.32 6.91 -5.41
CA SER A 43 3.74 7.31 -4.06
C SER A 43 5.26 7.43 -3.95
N ASP A 44 6.01 6.57 -4.63
CA ASP A 44 7.45 6.76 -4.88
C ASP A 44 7.71 8.03 -5.69
N SER A 45 6.86 8.27 -6.70
CA SER A 45 6.89 9.52 -7.47
C SER A 45 6.38 10.73 -6.69
N LYS A 46 5.74 10.59 -5.52
CA LYS A 46 5.38 11.68 -4.59
C LYS A 46 6.47 11.91 -3.52
N LEU A 47 7.62 11.27 -3.67
CA LEU A 47 8.89 11.93 -3.40
C LEU A 47 9.30 12.80 -4.61
N VAL A 48 8.33 13.39 -5.34
CA VAL A 48 8.59 14.63 -6.08
C VAL A 48 9.28 15.52 -5.08
N LYS A 49 10.56 15.79 -5.36
CA LYS A 49 11.33 16.89 -4.82
C LYS A 49 10.41 18.11 -4.70
N ALA A 50 9.75 18.28 -3.55
CA ALA A 50 9.45 19.62 -3.11
C ALA A 50 10.82 20.30 -3.10
N PRO A 51 10.96 21.51 -3.66
CA PRO A 51 12.22 22.24 -3.56
C PRO A 51 12.66 22.18 -2.09
N LEU A 52 13.96 22.01 -1.82
CA LEU A 52 14.51 21.86 -0.46
C LEU A 52 14.06 22.98 0.52
N SER A 53 13.41 24.03 0.02
CA SER A 53 12.72 25.09 0.77
C SER A 53 11.32 24.75 1.30
N GLN A 54 10.70 23.62 0.93
CA GLN A 54 9.33 23.25 1.30
C GLN A 54 9.21 21.90 2.02
N GLN A 55 10.25 21.07 2.05
CA GLN A 55 10.24 19.90 2.92
C GLN A 55 10.41 20.38 4.36
N SER A 56 9.34 20.26 5.15
CA SER A 56 9.43 20.60 6.56
C SER A 56 10.50 19.72 7.20
N PRO A 57 11.35 20.25 8.11
CA PRO A 57 12.35 19.45 8.81
C PRO A 57 11.78 18.16 9.45
N GLN A 58 10.49 18.19 9.79
CA GLN A 58 9.71 17.04 10.28
C GLN A 58 9.56 15.90 9.25
N GLU A 59 9.40 16.20 7.96
CA GLU A 59 9.34 15.19 6.89
C GLU A 59 10.68 14.47 6.69
N ILE A 60 11.79 15.19 6.85
CA ILE A 60 13.14 14.63 6.78
C ILE A 60 13.36 13.63 7.94
N LEU A 61 12.94 13.99 9.16
CA LEU A 61 13.01 13.08 10.31
C LEU A 61 12.17 11.82 10.11
N LYS A 62 10.92 11.96 9.61
CA LYS A 62 10.04 10.81 9.33
C LYS A 62 10.66 9.85 8.32
N MET A 63 11.34 10.37 7.29
CA MET A 63 12.02 9.55 6.29
C MET A 63 13.18 8.75 6.89
N ARG A 64 13.98 9.34 7.78
CA ARG A 64 15.10 8.65 8.44
C ARG A 64 14.64 7.60 9.44
N TYR A 65 13.57 7.89 10.19
CA TYR A 65 12.92 6.91 11.07
C TYR A 65 12.35 5.72 10.28
N ALA A 66 11.70 5.96 9.13
CA ALA A 66 11.18 4.90 8.27
C ALA A 66 12.30 4.02 7.66
N ARG A 67 13.50 4.57 7.46
CA ARG A 67 14.69 3.82 7.04
C ARG A 67 15.34 3.01 8.17
N GLY A 68 14.92 3.22 9.42
CA GLY A 68 15.54 2.63 10.60
C GLY A 68 16.91 3.23 10.95
N GLU A 69 17.26 4.37 10.36
CA GLU A 69 18.51 5.11 10.65
C GLU A 69 18.42 5.92 11.96
N LEU A 70 17.22 6.05 12.51
CA LEU A 70 16.93 6.86 13.70
C LEU A 70 16.13 6.03 14.69
N SER A 71 16.54 6.02 15.95
CA SER A 71 15.78 5.36 17.01
C SER A 71 14.48 6.13 17.32
N ARG A 72 13.54 5.47 18.00
CA ARG A 72 12.29 6.11 18.41
C ARG A 72 12.53 7.27 19.38
N GLU A 73 13.51 7.13 20.27
CA GLU A 73 13.89 8.16 21.23
C GLU A 73 14.48 9.39 20.51
N GLU A 74 15.40 9.16 19.58
CA GLU A 74 16.05 10.23 18.80
C GLU A 74 15.05 10.97 17.90
N PHE A 75 14.10 10.24 17.29
CA PHE A 75 13.01 10.84 16.52
C PHE A 75 12.15 11.76 17.39
N GLN A 76 11.80 11.32 18.60
CA GLN A 76 10.92 12.08 19.48
C GLN A 76 11.60 13.35 20.01
N SER A 77 12.88 13.28 20.38
CA SER A 77 13.66 14.44 20.80
C SER A 77 13.80 15.45 19.67
N ALA A 78 14.15 15.01 18.46
CA ALA A 78 14.30 15.89 17.31
C ALA A 78 12.97 16.52 16.87
N MET A 79 11.85 15.81 17.01
CA MET A 79 10.52 16.35 16.72
C MET A 79 10.13 17.47 17.69
N GLN A 80 10.47 17.33 18.99
CA GLN A 80 10.21 18.36 20.00
C GLN A 80 11.06 19.61 19.78
N ASP A 81 12.35 19.43 19.47
CA ASP A 81 13.24 20.55 19.15
C ASP A 81 12.70 21.35 17.96
N LEU A 82 12.28 20.66 16.88
CA LEU A 82 11.73 21.33 15.70
C LEU A 82 10.43 22.09 15.96
N ASP A 83 9.58 21.62 16.87
CA ASP A 83 8.36 22.33 17.28
C ASP A 83 8.70 23.60 18.07
N GLN A 84 9.75 23.54 18.89
CA GLN A 84 10.25 24.68 19.66
C GLN A 84 10.94 25.74 18.79
N PHE A 85 11.64 25.34 17.71
CA PHE A 85 12.28 26.27 16.77
C PHE A 85 11.34 26.84 15.70
N GLY A 86 10.13 26.29 15.57
CA GLY A 86 9.12 26.72 14.59
C GLY A 86 8.19 27.85 15.06
N GLN A 87 8.37 28.34 16.29
CA GLN A 87 7.66 29.49 16.91
C GLN A 87 8.54 30.74 16.89
#